data_AF-A0A6L7JLQ5-F1
#
_entry.id   AF-A0A6L7JLQ5-F1
#
_cell.length_a   1.000
_cell.length_b   1.000
_cell.length_c   1.000
_cell.angle_alpha   90.00
_cell.angle_beta   90.00
_cell.angle_gamma   90.00
#
_symmetry.space_group_name_H-M   'P 1'
#
loop_
_entity.id
_entity.type
_entity.pdbx_description
1 polymer ?
#
loop_
_entity_poly.entity_id
_entity_poly.type
_entity_poly.pdbx_seq_one_letter_code
_entity_poly.pdbx_strand_id
1 'polypeptide(L)'
;MNSSGGCAGRPDQCEFSRHLISSALDGQPTLAIINHVRMELSNCTACMQILEVEIQYKLAMSQACRESAPESLQIRISESLQRIVLDDLEISDF
;
A
#
# COMPACT_ATOMS: atom_id res chain seq x y z
N MET A 1 -21.54 -8.62 -20.32
CA MET A 1 -21.56 -7.98 -18.99
C MET A 1 -21.92 -9.08 -18.00
N ASN A 2 -20.94 -9.80 -17.45
CA ASN A 2 -21.17 -11.08 -16.79
C ASN A 2 -20.64 -11.06 -15.36
N SER A 3 -21.41 -11.74 -14.50
CA SER A 3 -21.08 -12.21 -13.14
C SER A 3 -21.23 -11.20 -12.00
N SER A 4 -22.47 -11.11 -11.53
CA SER A 4 -22.86 -10.78 -10.17
C SER A 4 -22.22 -11.74 -9.16
N GLY A 5 -20.92 -11.58 -8.87
CA GLY A 5 -20.22 -12.17 -7.72
C GLY A 5 -20.45 -11.35 -6.45
N GLY A 6 -21.66 -10.84 -6.25
CA GLY A 6 -21.98 -9.97 -5.12
C GLY A 6 -21.99 -10.77 -3.81
N CYS A 7 -21.23 -10.32 -2.82
CA CYS A 7 -21.43 -10.73 -1.43
C CYS A 7 -22.88 -10.47 -1.02
N ALA A 8 -23.61 -11.50 -0.59
CA ALA A 8 -24.97 -11.37 -0.05
C ALA A 8 -24.96 -10.71 1.36
N GLY A 9 -24.19 -9.63 1.54
CA GLY A 9 -23.89 -9.02 2.84
C GLY A 9 -22.96 -9.85 3.73
N ARG A 10 -22.43 -10.97 3.22
CA ARG A 10 -21.49 -11.85 3.92
C ARG A 10 -20.09 -11.68 3.35
N PRO A 11 -19.19 -11.00 4.07
CA PRO A 11 -17.90 -10.59 3.51
C PRO A 11 -16.90 -11.75 3.43
N ASP A 12 -17.06 -12.79 4.26
CA ASP A 12 -16.31 -14.07 4.20
C ASP A 12 -16.54 -14.86 2.90
N GLN A 13 -17.68 -14.60 2.24
CA GLN A 13 -18.10 -15.24 0.99
C GLN A 13 -17.72 -14.40 -0.24
N CYS A 14 -17.15 -13.21 -0.06
CA CYS A 14 -16.70 -12.38 -1.16
C CYS A 14 -15.25 -12.69 -1.52
N GLU A 15 -15.06 -13.72 -2.34
CA GLU A 15 -13.73 -14.11 -2.84
C GLU A 15 -13.01 -12.93 -3.53
N PHE A 16 -13.74 -12.15 -4.33
CA PHE A 16 -13.21 -10.94 -4.95
C PHE A 16 -12.69 -9.92 -3.93
N SER A 17 -13.48 -9.58 -2.90
CA SER A 17 -13.03 -8.63 -1.87
C SER A 17 -11.85 -9.16 -1.07
N ARG A 18 -11.82 -10.46 -0.76
CA ARG A 18 -10.69 -11.07 -0.04
C ARG A 18 -9.39 -10.96 -0.83
N HIS A 19 -9.43 -11.29 -2.13
CA HIS A 19 -8.25 -11.15 -2.98
C HIS A 19 -7.84 -9.69 -3.16
N LEU A 20 -8.79 -8.78 -3.36
CA LEU A 20 -8.53 -7.36 -3.55
C LEU A 20 -7.93 -6.71 -2.30
N ILE A 21 -8.48 -7.00 -1.11
CA ILE A 21 -7.95 -6.51 0.16
C ILE A 21 -6.55 -7.09 0.40
N SER A 22 -6.36 -8.40 0.17
CA SER A 22 -5.06 -9.04 0.37
C SER A 22 -3.98 -8.51 -0.57
N SER A 23 -4.30 -8.22 -1.83
CA SER A 23 -3.32 -7.70 -2.80
C SER A 23 -3.01 -6.22 -2.57
N ALA A 24 -4.02 -5.43 -2.23
CA ALA A 24 -3.86 -4.00 -1.97
C ALA A 24 -3.10 -3.70 -0.67
N LEU A 25 -3.16 -4.62 0.29
CA LEU A 25 -2.51 -4.50 1.60
C LEU A 25 -1.29 -5.41 1.75
N ASP A 26 -0.74 -5.85 0.61
CA ASP A 26 0.59 -6.45 0.55
C ASP A 26 1.65 -5.31 0.60
N GLY A 27 2.40 -5.24 1.70
CA GLY A 27 3.29 -4.12 2.00
C GLY A 27 2.63 -2.95 2.73
N GLN A 28 3.22 -1.75 2.62
CA GLN A 28 2.69 -0.54 3.27
C GLN A 28 1.62 0.10 2.38
N PRO A 29 0.35 0.16 2.82
CA PRO A 29 -0.74 0.64 1.97
C PRO A 29 -0.62 2.15 1.73
N THR A 30 -0.71 2.56 0.47
CA THR A 30 -0.75 3.98 0.08
C THR A 30 -2.18 4.49 0.04
N LEU A 31 -2.37 5.81 0.21
CA LEU A 31 -3.69 6.44 0.13
C LEU A 31 -4.38 6.21 -1.23
N ALA A 32 -3.61 6.17 -2.32
CA ALA A 32 -4.13 5.91 -3.65
C ALA A 32 -4.73 4.50 -3.77
N ILE A 33 -4.00 3.49 -3.27
CA ILE A 33 -4.44 2.09 -3.27
C ILE A 33 -5.68 1.91 -2.38
N ILE A 34 -5.68 2.50 -1.18
CA ILE A 34 -6.82 2.44 -0.26
C ILE A 34 -8.09 3.02 -0.91
N ASN A 35 -7.97 4.20 -1.53
CA ASN A 35 -9.12 4.84 -2.18
C ASN A 35 -9.63 4.02 -3.37
N HIS A 36 -8.73 3.41 -4.14
CA HIS A 36 -9.11 2.52 -5.23
C HIS A 36 -9.94 1.33 -4.73
N VAL A 37 -9.46 0.62 -3.69
CA VAL A 37 -10.20 -0.53 -3.12
C VAL A 37 -11.53 -0.12 -2.51
N ARG A 38 -11.61 1.07 -1.86
CA ARG A 38 -12.89 1.60 -1.36
C ARG A 38 -13.91 1.78 -2.47
N MET A 39 -13.49 2.26 -3.65
CA MET A 39 -14.38 2.43 -4.79
C MET A 39 -14.89 1.08 -5.30
N GLU A 40 -14.00 0.09 -5.45
CA GLU A 40 -14.35 -1.26 -5.89
C GLU A 40 -15.31 -1.97 -4.91
N LEU A 41 -15.17 -1.72 -3.60
CA LEU A 41 -15.99 -2.35 -2.56
C LEU A 41 -17.21 -1.53 -2.15
N SER A 42 -17.43 -0.34 -2.74
CA SER A 42 -18.49 0.60 -2.37
C SER A 42 -19.90 0.00 -2.36
N ASN A 43 -20.13 -1.01 -3.22
CA ASN A 43 -21.42 -1.69 -3.35
C ASN A 43 -21.65 -2.82 -2.33
N CYS A 44 -20.69 -3.10 -1.43
CA CYS A 44 -20.82 -4.12 -0.39
C CYS A 44 -20.35 -3.60 0.97
N THR A 45 -21.30 -3.10 1.77
CA THR A 45 -21.04 -2.51 3.09
C THR A 45 -20.26 -3.44 4.03
N ALA A 46 -20.53 -4.74 3.99
CA ALA A 46 -19.83 -5.70 4.82
C ALA A 46 -18.34 -5.83 4.42
N CYS A 47 -18.03 -5.82 3.13
CA CYS A 47 -16.65 -5.84 2.65
C CYS A 47 -15.91 -4.53 2.95
N MET A 48 -16.62 -3.39 2.88
CA MET A 48 -16.09 -2.10 3.32
C MET A 48 -15.71 -2.10 4.81
N GLN A 49 -16.54 -2.69 5.67
CA GLN A 49 -16.22 -2.81 7.10
C GLN A 49 -14.96 -3.65 7.35
N ILE A 50 -14.79 -4.77 6.65
CA ILE A 50 -13.57 -5.57 6.75
C ILE A 50 -12.35 -4.79 6.25
N LEU A 51 -12.47 -4.10 5.12
CA LEU A 51 -11.39 -3.27 4.57
C LEU A 51 -10.89 -2.26 5.60
N GLU A 52 -11.80 -1.53 6.28
CA GLU A 52 -11.40 -0.52 7.27
C GLU A 52 -10.64 -1.14 8.46
N VAL A 53 -11.09 -2.30 8.95
CA VAL A 53 -10.41 -3.03 10.04
C VAL A 53 -9.01 -3.47 9.61
N GLU A 54 -8.88 -4.03 8.40
CA GLU A 54 -7.60 -4.52 7.89
C GLU A 54 -6.62 -3.36 7.65
N ILE A 55 -7.09 -2.22 7.13
CA ILE A 55 -6.27 -1.01 6.98
C ILE A 55 -5.73 -0.55 8.33
N GLN A 56 -6.58 -0.46 9.36
CA GLN A 56 -6.16 -0.04 10.69
C GLN A 56 -5.10 -0.99 11.27
N TYR A 57 -5.32 -2.30 11.13
CA TYR A 57 -4.39 -3.31 11.59
C TYR A 57 -3.03 -3.19 10.90
N LYS A 58 -3.01 -3.08 9.56
CA LYS A 58 -1.78 -2.94 8.77
C LYS A 58 -1.03 -1.65 9.08
N LEU A 59 -1.74 -0.54 9.24
CA LEU A 59 -1.14 0.73 9.66
C LEU A 59 -0.51 0.61 11.04
N ALA A 60 -1.22 0.04 12.01
CA ALA A 60 -0.71 -0.19 13.36
C ALA A 60 0.54 -1.10 13.35
N MET A 61 0.50 -2.21 12.60
CA MET A 61 1.66 -3.09 12.43
C MET A 61 2.85 -2.39 11.78
N SER A 62 2.62 -1.60 10.72
CA SER A 62 3.68 -0.86 10.04
C SER A 62 4.38 0.15 10.95
N GLN A 63 3.63 0.73 11.89
CA GLN A 63 4.16 1.66 12.89
C GLN A 63 4.92 0.93 14.00
N ALA A 64 4.43 -0.24 14.44
CA ALA A 64 5.08 -1.05 15.46
C ALA A 64 6.37 -1.73 14.97
N CYS A 65 6.42 -2.15 13.70
CA CYS A 65 7.58 -2.79 13.08
C CYS A 65 8.61 -1.80 12.52
N ARG A 66 8.53 -0.51 12.85
CA ARG A 66 9.53 0.49 12.47
C ARG A 66 10.81 0.27 13.28
N GLU A 67 11.60 -0.72 12.89
CA GLU A 67 13.01 -0.75 13.26
C GLU A 67 13.73 0.33 12.45
N SER A 68 14.31 1.30 13.14
CA SER A 68 15.20 2.27 12.51
C SER A 68 16.36 1.52 11.87
N ALA A 69 16.57 1.73 10.56
CA ALA A 69 17.71 1.14 9.85
C ALA A 69 19.02 1.49 10.59
N PRO A 70 20.02 0.59 10.63
CA PRO A 70 21.31 0.88 11.24
C PRO A 70 21.91 2.17 10.68
N GLU A 71 22.48 3.01 11.54
CA GLU A 71 23.03 4.33 11.16
C GLU A 71 24.04 4.23 10.02
N SER A 72 24.87 3.17 10.01
CA SER A 72 25.81 2.88 8.93
C SER A 72 25.14 2.67 7.57
N LEU A 73 23.94 2.10 7.54
CA LEU A 73 23.16 1.91 6.32
C LEU A 73 22.54 3.24 5.85
N GLN A 74 22.06 4.07 6.79
CA GLN A 74 21.52 5.40 6.49
C GLN A 74 22.59 6.32 5.89
N ILE A 75 23.82 6.29 6.42
CA ILE A 75 24.96 7.06 5.91
C ILE A 75 25.28 6.62 4.47
N ARG A 76 25.42 5.31 4.22
CA ARG A 76 25.70 4.79 2.87
C ARG A 76 24.63 5.16 1.84
N ILE A 77 23.35 5.13 2.24
CA ILE A 77 22.23 5.55 1.37
C ILE A 77 22.36 7.04 1.07
N SER A 78 22.61 7.86 2.09
CA SER A 78 22.77 9.32 1.94
C SER A 78 23.93 9.68 1.01
N GLU A 79 25.09 9.04 1.19
CA GLU A 79 26.25 9.20 0.31
C GLU A 79 25.96 8.76 -1.13
N SER A 80 25.23 7.66 -1.31
CA SER A 80 24.89 7.16 -2.65
C SER A 80 23.93 8.10 -3.38
N LEU A 81 22.93 8.66 -2.68
CA LEU A 81 22.01 9.65 -3.25
C LEU A 81 22.72 10.96 -3.63
N GLN A 82 23.69 11.40 -2.82
CA GLN A 82 24.49 12.59 -3.13
C GLN A 82 25.35 12.43 -4.37
N ARG A 83 25.88 11.22 -4.63
CA ARG A 83 26.66 10.94 -5.85
C ARG A 83 25.83 11.03 -7.12
N ILE A 84 24.60 10.51 -7.11
CA ILE A 84 23.68 10.55 -8.27
C ILE A 84 23.39 11.99 -8.68
N VAL A 85 23.25 12.91 -7.73
CA VAL A 85 22.97 14.34 -8.01
C VAL A 85 24.17 15.06 -8.65
N LEU A 86 25.40 14.59 -8.43
CA LEU A 86 26.60 15.20 -8.99
C LEU A 86 26.90 14.71 -10.42
N ASP A 87 26.62 13.43 -10.71
CA ASP A 87 26.84 12.86 -12.04
C ASP A 87 25.80 13.35 -13.08
N ASP A 88 24.60 13.78 -12.65
CA ASP A 88 23.57 14.38 -13.51
C ASP A 88 23.79 15.89 -13.78
N LEU A 89 24.78 16.52 -13.14
CA LEU A 89 25.22 17.88 -13.48
C LEU A 89 26.28 17.79 -14.59
N GLU A 90 25.86 17.44 -15.81
CA GLU A 90 26.65 17.77 -16.99
C GLU A 90 26.76 19.30 -17.08
N ILE A 91 27.83 19.86 -16.51
CA ILE A 91 28.26 21.22 -16.81
C ILE A 91 28.66 21.21 -18.28
N SER A 92 27.70 21.59 -19.12
CA SER A 92 27.94 21.93 -20.52
C SER A 92 28.73 23.23 -20.56
N ASP A 93 30.06 23.16 -20.47
CA ASP A 93 30.93 24.26 -20.85
C ASP A 93 30.97 24.32 -22.39
N PHE A 94 30.03 25.06 -22.98
CA PHE A 94 30.13 25.60 -24.33
C PHE A 94 29.52 27.00 -24.41
#